data_AF-A0A7W1QIJ8-F1
#
_entry.id   AF-A0A7W1QIJ8-F1
#
_cell.length_a   1.000
_cell.length_b   1.000
_cell.length_c   1.000
_cell.angle_alpha   90.00
_cell.angle_beta   90.00
_cell.angle_gamma   90.00
#
_symmetry.space_group_name_H-M   'P 1'
#
loop_
_entity.id
_entity.type
_entity.pdbx_description
1 polymer ?
#
loop_
_entity_poly.entity_id
_entity_poly.type
_entity_poly.pdbx_seq_one_letter_code
_entity_poly.pdbx_strand_id
1 'polypeptide(L)'
;MKNLLRKERSSGFTIIEVMIVLAIAGLIMVIVFIAVPQLQRNQRDNARQNIANRIKAEIETYAGNNQGQYPFQTGTGTGTWNDFYTRYVASGKVKVTDPSTGNDVISASLGQPVGYSSPTNPAPPDSKGEFVIAYGAKCDGELWAASGLANPTTRTYALMIGLDRDETRYCVDNG
;
A
#
# COMPACT_ATOMS: atom_id res chain seq x y z
N MET A 1 4.30 26.26 -79.13
CA MET A 1 3.94 26.30 -77.70
C MET A 1 5.02 25.60 -76.91
N LYS A 2 5.84 26.31 -76.13
CA LYS A 2 6.84 25.69 -75.24
C LYS A 2 6.15 25.33 -73.92
N ASN A 3 5.90 24.03 -73.71
CA ASN A 3 5.49 23.53 -72.40
C ASN A 3 6.73 23.47 -71.50
N LEU A 4 6.75 24.33 -70.47
CA LEU A 4 7.75 24.30 -69.41
C LEU A 4 7.36 23.19 -68.42
N LEU A 5 7.97 22.01 -68.56
CA LEU A 5 7.88 20.95 -67.55
C LEU A 5 8.59 21.44 -66.28
N ARG A 6 7.81 21.95 -65.32
CA ARG A 6 8.26 22.30 -63.98
C ARG A 6 8.69 21.01 -63.26
N LYS A 7 9.99 20.83 -63.09
CA LYS A 7 10.57 19.76 -62.26
C LYS A 7 10.35 20.12 -60.80
N GLU A 8 9.33 19.53 -60.18
CA GLU A 8 9.18 19.54 -58.72
C GLU A 8 10.45 18.91 -58.11
N ARG A 9 11.22 19.67 -57.33
CA ARG A 9 12.31 19.11 -56.53
C ARG A 9 11.68 18.25 -55.45
N SER A 10 11.73 16.93 -55.60
CA SER A 10 11.45 16.01 -54.50
C SER A 10 12.46 16.27 -53.39
N SER A 11 12.02 16.94 -52.33
CA SER A 11 12.78 17.06 -51.09
C SER A 11 12.88 15.69 -50.46
N GLY A 12 14.01 15.02 -50.66
CA GLY A 12 14.32 13.74 -50.03
C GLY A 12 14.60 13.92 -48.54
N PHE A 13 14.00 13.08 -47.72
CA PHE A 13 14.32 12.93 -46.29
C PHE A 13 15.78 12.48 -46.16
N THR A 14 16.62 13.25 -45.47
CA THR A 14 18.06 12.93 -45.39
C THR A 14 18.31 11.82 -44.39
N ILE A 15 19.31 10.95 -44.66
CA ILE A 15 19.71 9.90 -43.72
C ILE A 15 20.11 10.50 -42.37
N ILE A 16 20.77 11.66 -42.40
CA ILE A 16 21.20 12.39 -41.19
C ILE A 16 19.99 12.80 -40.34
N GLU A 17 18.92 13.29 -40.98
CA GLU A 17 17.68 13.66 -40.29
C GLU A 17 17.04 12.45 -39.61
N VAL A 18 17.02 11.28 -40.28
CA VAL A 18 16.55 10.03 -39.67
C VAL A 18 17.40 9.65 -38.47
N MET A 19 18.73 9.74 -38.59
CA MET A 19 19.66 9.35 -37.54
C MET A 19 19.53 10.23 -36.28
N ILE A 20 19.32 11.53 -36.45
CA ILE A 20 19.10 12.44 -35.32
C ILE A 20 17.80 12.09 -34.59
N VAL A 21 16.72 11.82 -35.32
CA VAL A 21 15.44 11.42 -34.71
C VAL A 21 15.58 10.10 -33.95
N LEU A 22 16.26 9.12 -34.52
CA LEU A 22 16.50 7.83 -33.86
C LEU A 22 17.39 7.98 -32.61
N ALA A 23 18.39 8.86 -32.65
CA ALA A 23 19.25 9.13 -31.50
C ALA A 23 18.47 9.76 -30.33
N ILE A 24 17.63 10.76 -30.61
CA ILE A 24 16.79 11.39 -29.58
C ILE A 24 15.73 10.41 -29.06
N ALA A 25 15.10 9.63 -29.95
CA ALA A 25 14.14 8.61 -29.55
C ALA A 25 14.78 7.55 -28.65
N GLY A 26 15.99 7.07 -28.99
CA GLY A 26 16.74 6.14 -28.17
C GLY A 26 17.05 6.69 -26.77
N LEU A 27 17.48 7.96 -26.68
CA LEU A 27 17.76 8.62 -25.40
C LEU A 27 16.50 8.72 -24.52
N ILE A 28 15.36 9.11 -25.09
CA ILE A 28 14.09 9.19 -24.35
C ILE A 28 13.66 7.82 -23.83
N MET A 29 13.79 6.77 -24.67
CA MET A 29 13.40 5.41 -24.30
C MET A 29 14.19 4.89 -23.08
N VAL A 30 15.48 5.21 -22.99
CA VAL A 30 16.30 4.84 -21.81
C VAL A 30 15.74 5.47 -20.53
N ILE A 31 15.42 6.76 -20.55
CA ILE A 31 14.87 7.46 -19.38
C ILE A 31 13.50 6.88 -19.01
N VAL A 32 12.61 6.68 -19.98
CA VAL A 32 11.27 6.13 -19.74
C VAL A 32 11.33 4.74 -19.11
N PHE A 33 12.23 3.88 -19.59
CA PHE A 33 12.38 2.53 -19.05
C PHE A 33 12.91 2.47 -17.63
N ILE A 34 13.68 3.47 -17.18
CA ILE A 34 14.12 3.57 -15.78
C ILE A 34 13.02 4.22 -14.92
N ALA A 35 12.39 5.28 -15.42
CA ALA A 35 11.49 6.11 -14.64
C ALA A 35 10.12 5.45 -14.38
N VAL A 36 9.51 4.83 -15.40
CA VAL A 36 8.18 4.21 -15.28
C VAL A 36 8.11 3.10 -14.22
N PRO A 37 9.00 2.09 -14.19
CA PRO A 37 8.92 1.05 -13.16
C PRO A 37 9.17 1.61 -11.75
N GLN A 38 10.02 2.63 -11.60
CA GLN A 38 10.23 3.30 -10.32
C GLN A 38 8.96 4.02 -9.85
N LEU A 39 8.30 4.75 -10.74
CA LEU A 39 7.06 5.46 -10.42
C LEU A 39 5.95 4.49 -10.01
N GLN A 40 5.82 3.36 -10.72
CA GLN A 40 4.84 2.33 -10.38
C GLN A 40 5.05 1.77 -8.97
N ARG A 41 6.31 1.49 -8.57
CA ARG A 41 6.62 1.06 -7.20
C ARG A 41 6.18 2.09 -6.17
N ASN A 42 6.55 3.35 -6.37
CA ASN A 42 6.19 4.43 -5.47
C ASN A 42 4.66 4.60 -5.34
N GLN A 43 3.90 4.44 -6.44
CA GLN A 43 2.43 4.49 -6.39
C GLN A 43 1.84 3.34 -5.58
N ARG A 44 2.39 2.14 -5.70
CA ARG A 44 1.94 0.96 -4.95
C ARG A 44 2.24 1.08 -3.46
N ASP A 45 3.42 1.57 -3.11
CA ASP A 45 3.77 1.81 -1.71
C ASP A 45 2.90 2.89 -1.09
N ASN A 46 2.66 4.00 -1.80
CA ASN A 46 1.70 5.01 -1.35
C ASN A 46 0.29 4.42 -1.17
N ALA A 47 -0.17 3.54 -2.06
CA ALA A 47 -1.45 2.88 -1.90
C ALA A 47 -1.50 2.00 -0.64
N ARG A 48 -0.43 1.25 -0.33
CA ARG A 48 -0.33 0.43 0.89
C ARG A 48 -0.30 1.26 2.16
N GLN A 49 0.51 2.31 2.20
CA GLN A 49 0.54 3.25 3.33
C GLN A 49 -0.84 3.88 3.57
N ASN A 50 -1.54 4.24 2.49
CA ASN A 50 -2.90 4.76 2.57
C ASN A 50 -3.89 3.72 3.14
N ILE A 51 -3.76 2.44 2.80
CA ILE A 51 -4.59 1.37 3.39
C ILE A 51 -4.38 1.32 4.90
N ALA A 52 -3.13 1.26 5.37
CA ALA A 52 -2.82 1.23 6.81
C ALA A 52 -3.41 2.44 7.56
N ASN A 53 -3.24 3.64 7.02
CA ASN A 53 -3.80 4.87 7.60
C ASN A 53 -5.34 4.88 7.64
N ARG A 54 -5.99 4.35 6.59
CA ARG A 54 -7.45 4.23 6.56
C ARG A 54 -7.96 3.24 7.60
N ILE A 55 -7.31 2.08 7.72
CA ILE A 55 -7.68 1.08 8.73
C ILE A 55 -7.50 1.63 10.14
N LYS A 56 -6.41 2.34 10.42
CA LYS A 56 -6.24 3.08 11.68
C LYS A 56 -7.42 4.01 11.95
N ALA A 57 -7.78 4.86 10.99
CA ALA A 57 -8.88 5.82 11.17
C ALA A 57 -10.23 5.11 11.45
N GLU A 58 -10.51 3.99 10.78
CA GLU A 58 -11.69 3.19 11.06
C GLU A 58 -11.65 2.52 12.43
N ILE A 59 -10.48 2.03 12.87
CA ILE A 59 -10.29 1.47 14.22
C ILE A 59 -10.58 2.53 15.29
N GLU A 60 -10.08 3.77 15.11
CA GLU A 60 -10.36 4.88 16.02
C GLU A 60 -11.86 5.24 16.03
N THR A 61 -12.49 5.28 14.85
CA THR A 61 -13.94 5.54 14.72
C THR A 61 -14.75 4.44 15.40
N TYR A 62 -14.36 3.18 15.22
CA TYR A 62 -14.95 2.04 15.90
C TYR A 62 -14.83 2.18 17.41
N ALA A 63 -13.64 2.47 17.94
CA ALA A 63 -13.44 2.65 19.37
C ALA A 63 -14.31 3.80 19.92
N GLY A 64 -14.38 4.94 19.22
CA GLY A 64 -15.24 6.07 19.58
C GLY A 64 -16.72 5.69 19.66
N ASN A 65 -17.21 4.85 18.75
CA ASN A 65 -18.60 4.40 18.70
C ASN A 65 -18.93 3.24 19.63
N ASN A 66 -17.92 2.55 20.18
CA ASN A 66 -18.09 1.37 21.04
C ASN A 66 -17.46 1.58 22.43
N GLN A 67 -17.64 2.77 23.01
CA GLN A 67 -17.23 3.09 24.39
C GLN A 67 -15.72 2.89 24.66
N GLY A 68 -14.88 3.12 23.66
CA GLY A 68 -13.43 2.93 23.74
C GLY A 68 -12.98 1.47 23.63
N GLN A 69 -13.85 0.55 23.22
CA GLN A 69 -13.48 -0.84 22.92
C GLN A 69 -12.83 -0.91 21.54
N TYR A 70 -11.56 -1.32 21.51
CA TYR A 70 -10.84 -1.61 20.29
C TYR A 70 -11.14 -3.02 19.77
N PRO A 71 -11.01 -3.29 18.46
CA PRO A 71 -11.44 -4.53 17.82
C PRO A 71 -10.43 -5.68 17.96
N PHE A 72 -9.84 -5.83 19.15
CA PHE A 72 -8.80 -6.82 19.43
C PHE A 72 -9.28 -7.96 20.34
N GLN A 73 -10.51 -7.87 20.88
CA GLN A 73 -11.05 -8.89 21.75
C GLN A 73 -11.29 -10.20 21.00
N THR A 74 -11.05 -11.30 21.70
CA THR A 74 -11.35 -12.65 21.21
C THR A 74 -12.82 -12.98 21.42
N GLY A 75 -13.42 -13.76 20.52
CA GLY A 75 -14.80 -14.24 20.63
C GLY A 75 -15.72 -13.63 19.59
N THR A 76 -16.98 -13.39 19.97
CA THR A 76 -18.02 -12.86 19.09
C THR A 76 -18.68 -11.63 19.70
N GLY A 77 -19.00 -10.63 18.87
CA GLY A 77 -19.73 -9.43 19.28
C GLY A 77 -18.88 -8.16 19.26
N THR A 78 -19.36 -7.12 19.94
CA THR A 78 -18.65 -5.84 20.05
C THR A 78 -17.26 -6.02 20.68
N GLY A 79 -16.28 -5.28 20.19
CA GLY A 79 -14.87 -5.36 20.55
C GLY A 79 -14.07 -6.42 19.76
N THR A 80 -14.72 -7.19 18.88
CA THR A 80 -14.04 -8.21 18.06
C THR A 80 -13.71 -7.71 16.67
N TRP A 81 -12.67 -8.29 16.06
CA TRP A 81 -12.28 -7.94 14.70
C TRP A 81 -13.36 -8.17 13.66
N ASN A 82 -14.04 -9.32 13.72
CA ASN A 82 -15.09 -9.66 12.76
C ASN A 82 -16.22 -8.62 12.76
N ASP A 83 -16.59 -8.14 13.95
CA ASP A 83 -17.57 -7.08 14.12
C ASP A 83 -17.10 -5.74 13.55
N PHE A 84 -15.84 -5.35 13.81
CA PHE A 84 -15.22 -4.19 13.16
C PHE A 84 -15.21 -4.30 11.65
N TYR A 85 -14.67 -5.41 11.11
CA TYR A 85 -14.52 -5.62 9.68
C TYR A 85 -15.87 -5.52 8.98
N THR A 86 -16.89 -6.22 9.49
CA THR A 86 -18.24 -6.21 8.89
C THR A 86 -18.88 -4.82 8.93
N ARG A 87 -18.70 -4.08 10.03
CA ARG A 87 -19.37 -2.78 10.22
C ARG A 87 -18.63 -1.60 9.57
N TYR A 88 -17.31 -1.63 9.47
CA TYR A 88 -16.50 -0.46 9.08
C TYR A 88 -15.66 -0.66 7.81
N VAL A 89 -15.31 -1.90 7.45
CA VAL A 89 -14.40 -2.17 6.32
C VAL A 89 -15.13 -2.77 5.12
N ALA A 90 -15.94 -3.81 5.36
CA ALA A 90 -16.57 -4.63 4.35
C ALA A 90 -17.53 -3.85 3.44
N SER A 91 -17.93 -4.49 2.34
CA SER A 91 -18.92 -3.97 1.39
C SER A 91 -18.48 -2.65 0.72
N GLY A 92 -17.17 -2.48 0.50
CA GLY A 92 -16.61 -1.34 -0.23
C GLY A 92 -16.48 -0.05 0.58
N LYS A 93 -16.68 -0.07 1.91
CA LYS A 93 -16.48 1.10 2.79
C LYS A 93 -15.02 1.54 2.80
N VAL A 94 -14.11 0.56 2.88
CA VAL A 94 -12.67 0.79 2.75
C VAL A 94 -12.12 -0.09 1.64
N LYS A 95 -11.35 0.51 0.74
CA LYS A 95 -10.58 -0.24 -0.26
C LYS A 95 -9.32 -0.79 0.41
N VAL A 96 -9.27 -2.12 0.58
CA VAL A 96 -8.16 -2.84 1.24
C VAL A 96 -7.37 -3.73 0.27
N THR A 97 -7.66 -3.66 -1.03
CA THR A 97 -7.00 -4.47 -2.06
C THR A 97 -5.58 -3.99 -2.33
N ASP A 98 -4.61 -4.90 -2.21
CA ASP A 98 -3.21 -4.65 -2.56
C ASP A 98 -3.05 -4.46 -4.08
N PRO A 99 -2.36 -3.39 -4.54
CA PRO A 99 -2.25 -3.08 -5.96
C PRO A 99 -1.31 -4.01 -6.75
N SER A 100 -0.51 -4.85 -6.09
CA SER A 100 0.35 -5.83 -6.77
C SER A 100 -0.29 -7.20 -6.87
N THR A 101 -0.92 -7.67 -5.79
CA THR A 101 -1.48 -9.03 -5.72
C THR A 101 -2.94 -9.07 -6.16
N GLY A 102 -3.67 -7.95 -6.08
CA GLY A 102 -5.11 -7.91 -6.34
C GLY A 102 -5.95 -8.54 -5.23
N ASN A 103 -5.33 -8.96 -4.13
CA ASN A 103 -5.99 -9.54 -2.96
C ASN A 103 -6.16 -8.50 -1.86
N ASP A 104 -7.18 -8.66 -1.03
CA ASP A 104 -7.38 -7.82 0.15
C ASP A 104 -6.34 -8.11 1.23
N VAL A 105 -5.74 -7.08 1.80
CA VAL A 105 -4.70 -7.21 2.84
C VAL A 105 -5.24 -7.57 4.22
N ILE A 106 -6.56 -7.45 4.41
CA ILE A 106 -7.27 -7.85 5.63
C ILE A 106 -8.60 -8.52 5.28
N SER A 107 -9.12 -9.37 6.18
CA SER A 107 -10.40 -10.05 5.99
C SER A 107 -11.18 -10.18 7.30
N ALA A 108 -12.43 -10.68 7.24
CA ALA A 108 -13.25 -10.93 8.42
C ALA A 108 -12.73 -12.08 9.32
N SER A 109 -11.92 -13.00 8.76
CA SER A 109 -11.47 -14.19 9.49
C SER A 109 -10.39 -13.86 10.52
N LEU A 110 -10.53 -14.42 11.73
CA LEU A 110 -9.43 -14.49 12.70
C LEU A 110 -8.24 -15.20 12.05
N GLY A 111 -7.07 -14.55 12.04
CA GLY A 111 -5.83 -15.04 11.41
C GLY A 111 -5.43 -14.32 10.11
N GLN A 112 -6.21 -13.34 9.64
CA GLN A 112 -5.79 -12.35 8.64
C GLN A 112 -6.36 -10.98 9.01
N PRO A 113 -5.56 -10.07 9.60
CA PRO A 113 -4.10 -10.07 9.60
C PRO A 113 -3.43 -11.19 10.41
N VAL A 114 -2.22 -11.59 10.01
CA VAL A 114 -1.50 -12.86 10.34
C VAL A 114 -1.32 -13.13 11.85
N GLY A 115 -1.64 -12.17 12.72
CA GLY A 115 -1.92 -12.41 14.13
C GLY A 115 -2.46 -11.18 14.86
N TYR A 116 -3.41 -11.37 15.78
CA TYR A 116 -3.61 -10.46 16.91
C TYR A 116 -2.59 -10.83 17.96
N SER A 117 -1.42 -10.19 17.90
CA SER A 117 -0.32 -10.54 18.80
C SER A 117 -0.10 -9.43 19.82
N SER A 118 0.20 -9.84 21.04
CA SER A 118 0.70 -8.94 22.07
C SER A 118 2.09 -8.43 21.67
N PRO A 119 2.61 -7.33 22.25
CA PRO A 119 3.84 -6.69 21.79
C PRO A 119 5.09 -7.58 21.94
N THR A 120 5.00 -8.73 22.63
CA THR A 120 6.13 -9.64 22.87
C THR A 120 6.33 -10.68 21.77
N ASN A 121 5.42 -10.82 20.80
CA ASN A 121 5.59 -11.79 19.70
C ASN A 121 4.88 -11.46 18.36
N PRO A 122 4.74 -10.21 17.88
CA PRO A 122 4.34 -9.97 16.49
C PRO A 122 5.55 -10.18 15.58
N ALA A 123 5.50 -11.18 14.70
CA ALA A 123 6.40 -11.17 13.54
C ALA A 123 6.02 -9.95 12.68
N PRO A 124 6.98 -9.10 12.28
CA PRO A 124 6.70 -8.05 11.30
C PRO A 124 6.30 -8.68 9.96
N PRO A 125 5.61 -7.93 9.09
CA PRO A 125 5.33 -8.40 7.74
C PRO A 125 6.65 -8.58 6.97
N ASP A 126 6.88 -9.80 6.46
CA ASP A 126 8.08 -10.17 5.71
C ASP A 126 7.82 -10.10 4.19
N SER A 127 6.55 -10.00 3.78
CA SER A 127 6.13 -9.95 2.38
C SER A 127 5.29 -8.72 2.04
N LYS A 128 5.36 -8.29 0.77
CA LYS A 128 4.54 -7.19 0.26
C LYS A 128 3.04 -7.46 0.45
N GLY A 129 2.31 -6.44 0.93
CA GLY A 129 0.87 -6.53 1.15
C GLY A 129 0.45 -7.40 2.35
N GLU A 130 1.41 -7.98 3.08
CA GLU A 130 1.12 -8.60 4.37
C GLU A 130 0.78 -7.51 5.40
N PHE A 131 -0.35 -7.66 6.08
CA PHE A 131 -0.81 -6.73 7.11
C PHE A 131 -0.74 -7.42 8.47
N VAL A 132 -0.25 -6.71 9.48
CA VAL A 132 -0.10 -7.22 10.85
C VAL A 132 -0.57 -6.15 11.84
N ILE A 133 -1.22 -6.61 12.93
CA ILE A 133 -1.71 -5.74 14.00
C ILE A 133 -1.18 -6.26 15.33
N ALA A 134 -0.62 -5.36 16.12
CA ALA A 134 -0.17 -5.65 17.48
C ALA A 134 -0.89 -4.72 18.47
N TYR A 135 -1.66 -5.30 19.39
CA TYR A 135 -2.21 -4.55 20.52
C TYR A 135 -1.12 -4.40 21.59
N GLY A 136 -1.11 -3.29 22.30
CA GLY A 136 -0.09 -3.00 23.31
C GLY A 136 1.28 -2.65 22.71
N ALA A 137 1.32 -2.21 21.45
CA ALA A 137 2.53 -1.90 20.71
C ALA A 137 2.50 -0.46 20.15
N LYS A 138 3.68 0.06 19.84
CA LYS A 138 3.92 1.27 19.06
C LYS A 138 4.96 1.01 17.98
N CYS A 139 5.06 1.89 17.00
CA CYS A 139 6.09 1.85 15.98
C CYS A 139 7.46 2.25 16.56
N ASP A 140 8.50 1.53 16.18
CA ASP A 140 9.90 1.87 16.40
C ASP A 140 10.65 1.75 15.07
N GLY A 141 10.47 2.76 14.23
CA GLY A 141 10.87 2.70 12.83
C GLY A 141 10.10 1.62 12.08
N GLU A 142 10.85 0.67 11.50
CA GLU A 142 10.25 -0.49 10.84
C GLU A 142 9.86 -1.60 11.84
N LEU A 143 10.30 -1.55 13.10
CA LEU A 143 10.04 -2.55 14.14
C LEU A 143 8.91 -2.14 15.11
N TRP A 144 8.57 -3.06 16.02
CA TRP A 144 7.62 -2.82 17.10
C TRP A 144 8.35 -2.50 18.39
N ALA A 145 7.77 -1.64 19.21
CA ALA A 145 8.11 -1.50 20.62
C ALA A 145 6.87 -1.71 21.48
N ALA A 146 7.06 -2.17 22.73
CA ALA A 146 5.96 -2.26 23.68
C ALA A 146 5.41 -0.87 24.02
N SER A 147 4.09 -0.74 24.04
CA SER A 147 3.35 0.46 24.47
C SER A 147 2.07 0.02 25.17
N GLY A 148 1.98 0.14 26.49
CA GLY A 148 0.81 -0.27 27.26
C GLY A 148 0.81 -1.75 27.68
N LEU A 149 -0.37 -2.30 27.95
CA LEU A 149 -0.54 -3.65 28.47
C LEU A 149 -0.62 -4.68 27.33
N ALA A 150 -0.02 -5.86 27.55
CA ALA A 150 -0.14 -7.02 26.66
C ALA A 150 -1.53 -7.71 26.79
N ASN A 151 -2.61 -6.94 26.60
CA ASN A 151 -3.99 -7.40 26.73
C ASN A 151 -4.85 -6.82 25.59
N PRO A 152 -5.72 -7.61 24.94
CA PRO A 152 -6.71 -7.15 23.95
C PRO A 152 -7.58 -5.94 24.33
N THR A 153 -7.74 -5.63 25.62
CA THR A 153 -8.50 -4.46 26.09
C THR A 153 -7.69 -3.17 26.12
N THR A 154 -6.39 -3.24 25.82
CA THR A 154 -5.52 -2.07 25.76
C THR A 154 -5.97 -1.11 24.66
N ARG A 155 -5.68 0.17 24.87
CA ARG A 155 -6.00 1.24 23.92
C ARG A 155 -4.90 1.48 22.90
N THR A 156 -3.67 1.10 23.23
CA THR A 156 -2.48 1.27 22.40
C THR A 156 -2.38 0.14 21.39
N TYR A 157 -2.07 0.45 20.15
CA TYR A 157 -1.81 -0.56 19.13
C TYR A 157 -0.96 0.03 18.01
N ALA A 158 -0.36 -0.87 17.25
CA ALA A 158 0.35 -0.55 16.03
C ALA A 158 -0.09 -1.49 14.90
N LEU A 159 -0.09 -0.96 13.68
CA LEU A 159 -0.40 -1.64 12.43
C LEU A 159 0.85 -1.59 11.55
N MET A 160 1.15 -2.67 10.86
CA MET A 160 2.20 -2.69 9.84
C MET A 160 1.70 -3.30 8.55
N ILE A 161 2.22 -2.79 7.44
CA ILE A 161 2.04 -3.35 6.11
C ILE A 161 3.38 -3.48 5.40
N GLY A 162 3.63 -4.64 4.78
CA GLY A 162 4.82 -4.87 3.95
C GLY A 162 4.74 -4.10 2.63
N LEU A 163 5.83 -3.44 2.23
CA LEU A 163 5.94 -2.61 1.01
C LEU A 163 6.47 -3.43 -0.18
N ASP A 164 6.69 -2.78 -1.34
CA ASP A 164 7.09 -3.47 -2.57
C ASP A 164 8.49 -4.10 -2.54
N ARG A 165 9.37 -3.63 -1.65
CA ARG A 165 10.67 -4.26 -1.42
C ARG A 165 10.53 -5.24 -0.27
N ASP A 166 11.09 -6.42 -0.44
CA ASP A 166 11.11 -7.44 0.61
C ASP A 166 11.76 -6.85 1.88
N GLU A 167 11.25 -7.26 3.04
CA GLU A 167 11.68 -6.82 4.38
C GLU A 167 11.46 -5.32 4.72
N THR A 168 10.97 -4.51 3.78
CA THR A 168 10.59 -3.12 4.04
C THR A 168 9.11 -3.01 4.40
N ARG A 169 8.79 -2.14 5.36
CA ARG A 169 7.45 -2.06 5.94
C ARG A 169 7.10 -0.66 6.39
N TYR A 170 5.81 -0.39 6.40
CA TYR A 170 5.26 0.86 6.92
C TYR A 170 4.49 0.57 8.20
N CYS A 171 4.88 1.25 9.27
CA CYS A 171 4.22 1.16 10.57
C CYS A 171 3.39 2.42 10.84
N VAL A 172 2.20 2.23 11.41
CA VAL A 172 1.37 3.31 11.95
C VAL A 172 0.76 2.86 13.29
N ASP A 173 0.81 3.73 14.29
CA ASP A 173 0.31 3.46 15.64
C ASP A 173 -0.63 4.58 16.14
N ASN A 174 -1.22 4.39 17.30
CA ASN A 174 -2.10 5.39 17.92
C ASN A 174 -1.56 6.02 19.22
N GLY A 175 -0.29 5.77 19.59
CA GLY A 175 0.33 6.35 20.80
C GLY A 175 1.45 5.55 21.43
#